data_AF-A0A8T4K3E3-F1
#
_entry.id   AF-A0A8T4K3E3-F1
#
_cell.length_a   1.000
_cell.length_b   1.000
_cell.length_c   1.000
_cell.angle_alpha   90.00
_cell.angle_beta   90.00
_cell.angle_gamma   90.00
#
_symmetry.space_group_name_H-M   'P 1'
#
loop_
_entity.id
_entity.type
_entity.pdbx_description
1 polymer ?
#
loop_
_entity_poly.entity_id
_entity_poly.type
_entity_poly.pdbx_seq_one_letter_code
_entity_poly.pdbx_strand_id
1 'polypeptide(L)'
;MNDSGNYEIFEGLSGIVKGLETFAYALNKVQTWYQQNADNIANYLLAFAEFGEWSVATNKLIESQFVFTDNLTQTLAHEIYQGADVEKVITRYYFDNDEQNMKKLIQRCKDSNYIREYRELYNQILNAYDREDYLLACIGLFSLVDGLLADCSGINKTAFQKRLDCIADKFADKAELNEIDRKTLCIYDAFKKFDCSVFKDSRFSEDEPQAVNRHWDVHGRTHREHTRIDFLKVLLWLDAVIYLSEKDAQLGREGENDDHLQHDFIEQ
;
A
#
# COMPACT_ATOMS: atom_id res chain seq x y z
N MET A 1 -27.11 67.72 -18.22
CA MET A 1 -26.95 66.43 -17.51
C MET A 1 -27.32 65.36 -18.52
N ASN A 2 -26.29 64.69 -19.05
CA ASN A 2 -26.42 63.62 -20.02
C ASN A 2 -27.02 62.40 -19.32
N ASP A 3 -28.22 61.98 -19.73
CA ASP A 3 -28.77 60.69 -19.36
C ASP A 3 -28.29 59.65 -20.38
N SER A 4 -27.04 59.23 -20.21
CA SER A 4 -26.37 58.17 -20.97
C SER A 4 -26.72 56.76 -20.46
N GLY A 5 -27.85 56.59 -19.75
CA GLY A 5 -28.16 55.37 -19.00
C GLY A 5 -28.96 54.28 -19.72
N ASN A 6 -29.52 54.53 -20.92
CA ASN A 6 -30.52 53.62 -21.51
C ASN A 6 -30.13 52.93 -22.83
N TYR A 7 -28.98 53.23 -23.42
CA TYR A 7 -28.50 52.55 -24.63
C TYR A 7 -27.58 51.35 -24.36
N GLU A 8 -26.95 51.26 -23.17
CA GLU A 8 -26.07 50.13 -22.82
C GLU A 8 -26.83 48.90 -22.29
N ILE A 9 -28.06 49.06 -21.80
CA ILE A 9 -28.85 47.95 -21.21
C ILE A 9 -29.42 47.02 -22.30
N PHE A 10 -29.81 47.55 -23.46
CA PHE A 10 -30.41 46.77 -24.55
C PHE A 10 -29.39 45.97 -25.37
N GLU A 11 -28.17 46.47 -25.57
CA GLU A 11 -27.09 45.69 -26.20
C GLU A 11 -26.60 44.56 -25.27
N GLY A 12 -26.50 44.82 -23.97
CA GLY A 12 -26.13 43.83 -22.95
C GLY A 12 -27.10 42.64 -22.87
N LEU A 13 -28.41 42.89 -23.00
CA LEU A 13 -29.43 41.83 -23.05
C LEU A 13 -29.33 40.97 -24.31
N SER A 14 -29.03 41.56 -25.48
CA SER A 14 -28.86 40.79 -26.72
C SER A 14 -27.60 39.90 -26.67
N GLY A 15 -26.53 40.37 -26.03
CA GLY A 15 -25.30 39.61 -25.80
C GLY A 15 -25.50 38.43 -24.83
N ILE A 16 -26.32 38.61 -23.79
CA ILE A 16 -26.69 37.54 -22.83
C ILE A 16 -27.54 36.46 -23.51
N VAL A 17 -28.50 36.85 -24.36
CA VAL A 17 -29.34 35.89 -25.12
C VAL A 17 -28.50 35.10 -26.12
N LYS A 18 -27.59 35.76 -26.86
CA LYS A 18 -26.65 35.08 -27.77
C LYS A 18 -25.68 34.16 -27.03
N GLY A 19 -25.25 34.55 -25.82
CA GLY A 19 -24.43 33.71 -24.94
C GLY A 19 -25.16 32.46 -24.47
N LEU A 20 -26.43 32.57 -24.09
CA LEU A 20 -27.30 31.45 -23.72
C LEU A 20 -27.60 30.52 -24.91
N GLU A 21 -27.82 31.05 -26.10
CA GLU A 21 -28.00 30.25 -27.33
C GLU A 21 -26.73 29.52 -27.72
N THR A 22 -25.57 30.16 -27.58
CA THR A 22 -24.25 29.54 -27.85
C THR A 22 -23.92 28.46 -26.82
N PHE A 23 -24.24 28.68 -25.54
CA PHE A 23 -24.12 27.69 -24.48
C PHE A 23 -25.10 26.52 -24.67
N ALA A 24 -26.35 26.79 -25.07
CA ALA A 24 -27.33 25.76 -25.39
C ALA A 24 -26.95 24.95 -26.65
N TYR A 25 -26.36 25.59 -27.67
CA TYR A 25 -25.83 24.93 -28.86
C TYR A 25 -24.57 24.10 -28.56
N ALA A 26 -23.69 24.60 -27.67
CA ALA A 26 -22.55 23.84 -27.16
C ALA A 26 -22.99 22.65 -26.29
N LEU A 27 -24.02 22.83 -25.44
CA LEU A 27 -24.67 21.75 -24.71
C LEU A 27 -25.28 20.71 -25.65
N ASN A 28 -25.94 21.13 -26.74
CA ASN A 28 -26.51 20.20 -27.73
C ASN A 28 -25.42 19.39 -28.48
N LYS A 29 -24.24 19.99 -28.70
CA LYS A 29 -23.06 19.28 -29.24
C LYS A 29 -22.41 18.32 -28.24
N VAL A 30 -22.40 18.67 -26.95
CA VAL A 30 -21.88 17.81 -25.87
C VAL A 30 -22.89 16.71 -25.52
N GLN A 31 -24.19 16.93 -25.72
CA GLN A 31 -25.26 16.02 -25.35
C GLN A 31 -25.27 14.75 -26.21
N THR A 32 -24.99 14.83 -27.51
CA THR A 32 -24.90 13.65 -28.37
C THR A 32 -23.66 12.81 -28.06
N TRP A 33 -22.52 13.47 -27.80
CA TRP A 33 -21.28 12.79 -27.39
C TRP A 33 -21.41 12.19 -25.99
N TYR A 34 -22.02 12.91 -25.05
CA TYR A 34 -22.32 12.42 -23.71
C TYR A 34 -23.32 11.27 -23.76
N GLN A 35 -24.40 11.33 -24.56
CA GLN A 35 -25.33 10.21 -24.70
C GLN A 35 -24.69 8.98 -25.37
N GLN A 36 -23.75 9.17 -26.30
CA GLN A 36 -23.02 8.07 -26.94
C GLN A 36 -21.91 7.48 -26.05
N ASN A 37 -21.46 8.20 -25.03
CA ASN A 37 -20.38 7.78 -24.12
C ASN A 37 -20.82 7.76 -22.65
N ALA A 38 -22.13 7.85 -22.37
CA ALA A 38 -22.65 7.99 -21.01
C ALA A 38 -22.27 6.79 -20.16
N ASP A 39 -22.40 5.59 -20.72
CA ASP A 39 -22.01 4.34 -20.08
C ASP A 39 -20.50 4.30 -19.82
N ASN A 40 -19.67 4.74 -20.77
CA ASN A 40 -18.22 4.81 -20.59
C ASN A 40 -17.84 5.81 -19.49
N ILE A 41 -18.45 6.99 -19.47
CA ILE A 41 -18.22 8.02 -18.45
C ILE A 41 -18.67 7.50 -17.07
N ALA A 42 -19.84 6.86 -17.00
CA ALA A 42 -20.34 6.24 -15.77
C ALA A 42 -19.39 5.14 -15.27
N ASN A 43 -18.88 4.30 -16.17
CA ASN A 43 -17.90 3.26 -15.84
C ASN A 43 -16.59 3.85 -15.32
N TYR A 44 -16.08 4.93 -15.94
CA TYR A 44 -14.89 5.63 -15.43
C TYR A 44 -15.14 6.24 -14.05
N LEU A 45 -16.26 6.94 -13.86
CA LEU A 45 -16.62 7.53 -12.57
C LEU A 45 -16.77 6.47 -11.48
N LEU A 46 -17.37 5.32 -11.80
CA LEU A 46 -17.49 4.19 -10.89
C LEU A 46 -16.12 3.64 -10.51
N ALA A 47 -15.24 3.41 -11.50
CA ALA A 47 -13.88 2.95 -11.25
C ALA A 47 -13.07 3.93 -10.39
N PHE A 48 -13.22 5.24 -10.62
CA PHE A 48 -12.61 6.27 -9.78
C PHE A 48 -13.17 6.29 -8.36
N ALA A 49 -14.48 6.11 -8.19
CA ALA A 49 -15.11 6.02 -6.87
C ALA A 49 -14.63 4.78 -6.11
N GLU A 50 -14.61 3.61 -6.76
CA GLU A 50 -14.12 2.36 -6.19
C GLU A 50 -12.65 2.47 -5.78
N PHE A 51 -11.81 3.09 -6.62
CA PHE A 51 -10.42 3.37 -6.28
C PHE A 51 -10.29 4.34 -5.10
N GLY A 52 -11.15 5.36 -5.02
CA GLY A 52 -11.22 6.29 -3.89
C GLY A 52 -11.56 5.57 -2.58
N GLU A 53 -12.57 4.70 -2.58
CA GLU A 53 -12.90 3.86 -1.42
C GLU A 53 -11.74 2.97 -1.02
N TRP A 54 -11.12 2.30 -2.00
CA TRP A 54 -9.94 1.45 -1.80
C TRP A 54 -8.78 2.23 -1.18
N SER A 55 -8.46 3.42 -1.68
CA SER A 55 -7.36 4.25 -1.18
C SER A 55 -7.59 4.69 0.27
N VAL A 56 -8.83 5.08 0.61
CA VAL A 56 -9.20 5.40 1.99
C VAL A 56 -9.10 4.19 2.90
N ALA A 57 -9.54 3.01 2.46
CA ALA A 57 -9.42 1.77 3.21
C ALA A 57 -7.95 1.39 3.46
N THR A 58 -7.11 1.48 2.44
CA THR A 58 -5.66 1.30 2.52
C THR A 58 -5.04 2.25 3.55
N ASN A 59 -5.41 3.54 3.55
CA ASN A 59 -4.90 4.48 4.54
C ASN A 59 -5.27 4.07 5.98
N LYS A 60 -6.53 3.67 6.22
CA LYS A 60 -6.98 3.21 7.54
C LYS A 60 -6.23 1.94 8.01
N LEU A 61 -5.91 1.04 7.09
CA LEU A 61 -5.09 -0.14 7.37
C LEU A 61 -3.69 0.25 7.84
N ILE A 62 -3.03 1.15 7.10
CA ILE A 62 -1.68 1.64 7.41
C ILE A 62 -1.66 2.36 8.76
N GLU A 63 -2.63 3.25 9.03
CA GLU A 63 -2.79 3.94 10.32
C GLU A 63 -2.98 2.95 11.49
N SER A 64 -3.52 1.77 11.21
CA SER A 64 -3.69 0.66 12.16
C SER A 64 -2.51 -0.33 12.18
N GLN A 65 -1.38 0.04 11.56
CA GLN A 65 -0.13 -0.73 11.41
C GLN A 65 -0.21 -1.99 10.54
N PHE A 66 -1.25 -2.14 9.70
CA PHE A 66 -1.37 -3.25 8.76
C PHE A 66 -0.84 -2.86 7.38
N VAL A 67 0.27 -3.47 6.95
CA VAL A 67 0.68 -3.47 5.55
C VAL A 67 -0.04 -4.61 4.86
N PHE A 68 -1.20 -4.36 4.26
CA PHE A 68 -2.00 -5.43 3.71
C PHE A 68 -1.36 -5.96 2.41
N THR A 69 -0.86 -7.20 2.47
CA THR A 69 -0.09 -7.82 1.36
C THR A 69 -0.88 -8.86 0.57
N ASP A 70 -2.15 -9.09 0.91
CA ASP A 70 -3.09 -9.84 0.08
C ASP A 70 -3.87 -8.89 -0.84
N ASN A 71 -4.69 -9.47 -1.73
CA ASN A 71 -5.55 -8.64 -2.58
C ASN A 71 -6.67 -8.00 -1.73
N LEU A 72 -6.60 -6.69 -1.51
CA LEU A 72 -7.66 -5.93 -0.87
C LEU A 72 -8.87 -5.81 -1.81
N THR A 73 -9.76 -6.79 -1.73
CA THR A 73 -10.99 -6.86 -2.53
C THR A 73 -11.88 -5.63 -2.31
N GLN A 74 -12.69 -5.27 -3.31
CA GLN A 74 -13.60 -4.12 -3.18
C GLN A 74 -14.57 -4.28 -2.00
N THR A 75 -15.05 -5.50 -1.73
CA THR A 75 -15.93 -5.78 -0.59
C THR A 75 -15.25 -5.48 0.75
N LEU A 76 -14.00 -5.90 0.92
CA LEU A 76 -13.24 -5.66 2.15
C LEU A 76 -12.88 -4.17 2.30
N ALA A 77 -12.48 -3.53 1.19
CA ALA A 77 -12.23 -2.09 1.15
C ALA A 77 -13.48 -1.29 1.52
N HIS A 78 -14.64 -1.65 0.96
CA HIS A 78 -15.90 -0.98 1.24
C HIS A 78 -16.30 -1.11 2.72
N GLU A 79 -16.14 -2.29 3.33
CA GLU A 79 -16.42 -2.49 4.77
C GLU A 79 -15.57 -1.54 5.64
N ILE A 80 -14.27 -1.43 5.35
CA ILE A 80 -13.35 -0.54 6.08
C ILE A 80 -13.68 0.94 5.79
N TYR A 81 -14.01 1.28 4.53
CA TYR A 81 -14.40 2.62 4.12
C TYR A 81 -15.62 3.12 4.92
N GLN A 82 -16.65 2.28 5.07
CA GLN A 82 -17.88 2.57 5.81
C GLN A 82 -17.68 2.74 7.34
N GLY A 83 -16.45 2.54 7.84
CA GLY A 83 -16.11 2.81 9.24
C GLY A 83 -16.13 1.57 10.13
N ALA A 84 -16.07 0.37 9.56
CA ALA A 84 -15.82 -0.82 10.36
C ALA A 84 -14.47 -0.72 11.10
N ASP A 85 -14.42 -1.35 12.26
CA ASP A 85 -13.20 -1.50 13.05
C ASP A 85 -12.18 -2.33 12.25
N VAL A 86 -11.07 -1.68 11.87
CA VAL A 86 -10.03 -2.26 11.01
C VAL A 86 -9.47 -3.54 11.61
N GLU A 87 -9.18 -3.54 12.91
CA GLU A 87 -8.58 -4.68 13.57
C GLU A 87 -9.55 -5.87 13.60
N LYS A 88 -10.85 -5.63 13.82
CA LYS A 88 -11.87 -6.69 13.74
C LYS A 88 -12.00 -7.26 12.33
N VAL A 89 -12.03 -6.39 11.32
CA VAL A 89 -12.13 -6.81 9.91
C VAL A 89 -10.94 -7.68 9.54
N ILE A 90 -9.72 -7.27 9.91
CA ILE A 90 -8.49 -8.01 9.63
C ILE A 90 -8.38 -9.28 10.47
N THR A 91 -8.85 -9.25 11.72
CA THR A 91 -8.94 -10.45 12.56
C THR A 91 -9.80 -11.51 11.88
N ARG A 92 -11.00 -11.15 11.43
CA ARG A 92 -11.88 -12.08 10.69
C ARG A 92 -11.20 -12.59 9.43
N TYR A 93 -10.58 -11.70 8.66
CA TYR A 93 -9.94 -12.07 7.39
C TYR A 93 -8.85 -13.13 7.58
N TYR A 94 -7.97 -12.99 8.57
CA TYR A 94 -6.83 -13.91 8.75
C TYR A 94 -7.15 -15.14 9.60
N PHE A 95 -8.03 -15.00 10.61
CA PHE A 95 -8.23 -16.02 11.64
C PHE A 95 -9.57 -16.76 11.58
N ASP A 96 -10.55 -16.28 10.82
CA ASP A 96 -11.75 -17.08 10.57
C ASP A 96 -11.44 -18.22 9.58
N ASN A 97 -12.40 -19.13 9.38
CA ASN A 97 -12.30 -20.24 8.43
C ASN A 97 -11.02 -21.08 8.63
N ASP A 98 -10.83 -21.55 9.86
CA ASP A 98 -9.67 -22.35 10.30
C ASP A 98 -8.31 -21.72 9.98
N GLU A 99 -8.25 -20.38 10.03
CA GLU A 99 -7.04 -19.58 9.83
C GLU A 99 -6.36 -19.81 8.47
N GLN A 100 -7.15 -20.13 7.44
CA GLN A 100 -6.62 -20.46 6.10
C GLN A 100 -5.77 -19.33 5.52
N ASN A 101 -6.16 -18.07 5.72
CA ASN A 101 -5.40 -16.93 5.20
C ASN A 101 -4.11 -16.70 5.98
N MET A 102 -4.12 -16.88 7.31
CA MET A 102 -2.90 -16.86 8.12
C MET A 102 -1.91 -17.95 7.69
N LYS A 103 -2.40 -19.19 7.50
CA LYS A 103 -1.59 -20.33 7.02
C LYS A 103 -0.98 -20.05 5.65
N LYS A 104 -1.74 -19.46 4.72
CA LYS A 104 -1.23 -19.06 3.41
C LYS A 104 -0.15 -17.99 3.51
N LEU A 105 -0.32 -16.98 4.36
CA LEU A 105 0.69 -15.93 4.60
C LEU A 105 1.99 -16.52 5.15
N ILE A 106 1.90 -17.35 6.20
CA ILE A 106 3.05 -18.06 6.78
C ILE A 106 3.77 -18.90 5.72
N GLN A 107 3.03 -19.69 4.95
CA GLN A 107 3.60 -20.57 3.94
C GLN A 107 4.25 -19.77 2.81
N ARG A 108 3.64 -18.67 2.36
CA ARG A 108 4.20 -17.78 1.35
C ARG A 108 5.53 -17.18 1.78
N CYS A 109 5.63 -16.69 3.02
CA CYS A 109 6.91 -16.23 3.57
C CYS A 109 7.95 -17.36 3.61
N LYS A 110 7.55 -18.53 4.11
CA LYS A 110 8.43 -19.71 4.25
C LYS A 110 9.04 -20.18 2.94
N ASP A 111 8.27 -20.09 1.86
CA ASP A 111 8.67 -20.56 0.53
C ASP A 111 9.53 -19.55 -0.24
N SER A 112 9.65 -18.31 0.24
CA SER A 112 10.51 -17.31 -0.39
C SER A 112 11.99 -17.67 -0.29
N ASN A 113 12.73 -17.43 -1.38
CA ASN A 113 14.19 -17.60 -1.42
C ASN A 113 14.90 -16.68 -0.41
N TYR A 114 14.29 -15.54 -0.06
CA TYR A 114 14.81 -14.59 0.92
C TYR A 114 14.81 -15.14 2.35
N ILE A 115 13.95 -16.11 2.66
CA ILE A 115 13.89 -16.75 3.98
C ILE A 115 14.84 -17.95 4.09
N ARG A 116 15.42 -18.44 2.98
CA ARG A 116 16.19 -19.68 2.97
C ARG A 116 17.33 -19.70 3.99
N GLU A 117 18.12 -18.64 4.05
CA GLU A 117 19.25 -18.51 4.99
C GLU A 117 18.78 -18.23 6.44
N TYR A 118 17.55 -17.76 6.61
CA TYR A 118 16.91 -17.48 7.90
C TYR A 118 15.96 -18.60 8.36
N ARG A 119 15.92 -19.75 7.67
CA ARG A 119 14.91 -20.80 7.88
C ARG A 119 14.87 -21.32 9.32
N GLU A 120 16.03 -21.47 9.96
CA GLU A 120 16.09 -21.89 11.36
C GLU A 120 15.39 -20.89 12.28
N LEU A 121 15.77 -19.61 12.19
CA LEU A 121 15.14 -18.52 12.95
C LEU A 121 13.63 -18.43 12.65
N TYR A 122 13.24 -18.51 11.38
CA TYR A 122 11.83 -18.48 10.98
C TYR A 122 11.02 -19.61 11.61
N ASN A 123 11.55 -20.84 11.63
CA ASN A 123 10.86 -21.96 12.30
C ASN A 123 10.80 -21.79 13.82
N GLN A 124 11.83 -21.23 14.45
CA GLN A 124 11.81 -20.93 15.89
C GLN A 124 10.75 -19.87 16.24
N ILE A 125 10.59 -18.87 15.37
CA ILE A 125 9.53 -17.85 15.45
C ILE A 125 8.15 -18.51 15.38
N LEU A 126 7.93 -19.39 14.39
CA LEU A 126 6.65 -20.09 14.26
C LEU A 126 6.35 -21.00 15.46
N ASN A 127 7.37 -21.69 15.98
CA ASN A 127 7.20 -22.49 17.20
C ASN A 127 6.85 -21.63 18.42
N ALA A 128 7.32 -20.37 18.50
CA ALA A 128 6.92 -19.43 19.54
C ALA A 128 5.47 -18.96 19.33
N TYR A 129 5.10 -18.65 18.09
CA TYR A 129 3.72 -18.31 17.72
C TYR A 129 2.73 -19.44 18.07
N ASP A 130 3.05 -20.69 17.74
CA ASP A 130 2.22 -21.88 18.02
C ASP A 130 2.04 -22.15 19.52
N ARG A 131 2.98 -21.68 20.36
CA ARG A 131 2.89 -21.72 21.82
C ARG A 131 2.23 -20.49 22.42
N GLU A 132 1.75 -19.56 21.59
CA GLU A 132 1.19 -18.27 21.98
C GLU A 132 2.20 -17.34 22.69
N ASP A 133 3.51 -17.58 22.51
CA ASP A 133 4.60 -16.72 22.99
C ASP A 133 4.75 -15.49 22.06
N TYR A 134 3.68 -14.70 21.88
CA TYR A 134 3.60 -13.69 20.82
C TYR A 134 4.68 -12.60 20.89
N LEU A 135 5.06 -12.14 22.08
CA LEU A 135 6.16 -11.17 22.23
C LEU A 135 7.48 -11.75 21.72
N LEU A 136 7.79 -13.00 22.05
CA LEU A 136 9.00 -13.68 21.59
C LEU A 136 8.97 -13.88 20.07
N ALA A 137 7.80 -14.26 19.52
CA ALA A 137 7.60 -14.40 18.09
C ALA A 137 7.79 -13.05 17.37
N CYS A 138 7.26 -11.95 17.89
CA CYS A 138 7.46 -10.60 17.35
C CYS A 138 8.94 -10.16 17.40
N ILE A 139 9.64 -10.35 18.53
CA ILE A 139 11.07 -10.03 18.64
C ILE A 139 11.90 -10.81 17.61
N GLY A 140 11.60 -12.09 17.42
CA GLY A 140 12.23 -12.90 16.39
C GLY A 140 11.93 -12.36 14.98
N LEU A 141 10.67 -12.02 14.68
CA LEU A 141 10.32 -11.41 13.39
C LEU A 141 11.03 -10.09 13.15
N PHE A 142 11.11 -9.20 14.15
CA PHE A 142 11.85 -7.94 14.02
C PHE A 142 13.32 -8.19 13.69
N SER A 143 13.94 -9.14 14.37
CA SER A 143 15.33 -9.53 14.11
C SER A 143 15.51 -10.08 12.68
N LEU A 144 14.55 -10.87 12.20
CA LEU A 144 14.56 -11.42 10.85
C LEU A 144 14.37 -10.32 9.80
N VAL A 145 13.39 -9.42 9.97
CA VAL A 145 13.16 -8.29 9.06
C VAL A 145 14.38 -7.37 9.00
N ASP A 146 15.03 -7.11 10.15
CA ASP A 146 16.27 -6.33 10.20
C ASP A 146 17.42 -6.96 9.41
N GLY A 147 17.58 -8.28 9.49
CA GLY A 147 18.56 -9.04 8.69
C GLY A 147 18.24 -8.98 7.21
N LEU A 148 16.99 -9.30 6.85
CA LEU A 148 16.53 -9.31 5.46
C LEU A 148 16.69 -7.93 4.80
N LEU A 149 16.32 -6.84 5.48
CA LEU A 149 16.53 -5.50 4.96
C LEU A 149 17.99 -5.15 4.76
N ALA A 150 18.90 -5.63 5.62
CA ALA A 150 20.33 -5.44 5.43
C ALA A 150 20.79 -6.11 4.13
N ASP A 151 20.36 -7.35 3.91
CA ASP A 151 20.72 -8.14 2.73
C ASP A 151 20.15 -7.52 1.44
N CYS A 152 18.88 -7.12 1.43
CA CYS A 152 18.23 -6.56 0.24
C CYS A 152 18.72 -5.13 -0.10
N SER A 153 19.01 -4.31 0.92
CA SER A 153 19.48 -2.94 0.69
C SER A 153 20.99 -2.85 0.44
N GLY A 154 21.78 -3.81 0.93
CA GLY A 154 23.24 -3.71 1.00
C GLY A 154 23.75 -2.70 2.05
N ILE A 155 22.86 -2.15 2.88
CA ILE A 155 23.20 -1.14 3.89
C ILE A 155 23.40 -1.82 5.24
N ASN A 156 24.66 -1.90 5.69
CA ASN A 156 25.03 -2.55 6.96
C ASN A 156 24.73 -1.74 8.23
N LYS A 157 24.12 -0.54 8.12
CA LYS A 157 23.70 0.28 9.27
C LYS A 157 22.25 0.01 9.63
N THR A 158 21.91 0.04 10.92
CA THR A 158 20.56 -0.19 11.48
C THR A 158 19.58 0.97 11.22
N ALA A 159 19.54 1.50 10.00
CA ALA A 159 18.66 2.60 9.61
C ALA A 159 17.48 2.05 8.81
N PHE A 160 16.46 1.55 9.50
CA PHE A 160 15.34 0.82 8.90
C PHE A 160 14.66 1.59 7.76
N GLN A 161 14.23 2.82 8.02
CA GLN A 161 13.59 3.67 7.02
C GLN A 161 14.46 3.86 5.77
N LYS A 162 15.77 4.08 5.94
CA LYS A 162 16.70 4.22 4.79
C LYS A 162 16.84 2.95 3.97
N ARG A 163 16.81 1.78 4.61
CA ARG A 163 16.85 0.48 3.90
C ARG A 163 15.56 0.26 3.13
N LEU A 164 14.44 0.60 3.76
CA LEU A 164 13.10 0.55 3.17
C LEU A 164 13.00 1.46 1.94
N ASP A 165 13.41 2.72 2.08
CA ASP A 165 13.46 3.70 1.00
C ASP A 165 14.35 3.20 -0.15
N CYS A 166 15.52 2.64 0.16
CA CYS A 166 16.40 2.08 -0.86
C CYS A 166 15.73 0.95 -1.66
N ILE A 167 14.95 0.07 -1.03
CA ILE A 167 14.21 -1.00 -1.72
C ILE A 167 13.05 -0.40 -2.54
N ALA A 168 12.31 0.54 -1.97
CA ALA A 168 11.18 1.18 -2.63
C ALA A 168 11.61 2.00 -3.86
N ASP A 169 12.72 2.73 -3.75
CA ASP A 169 13.24 3.59 -4.82
C ASP A 169 13.84 2.73 -5.95
N LYS A 170 14.57 1.63 -5.63
CA LYS A 170 15.03 0.66 -6.65
C LYS A 170 13.89 0.08 -7.48
N PHE A 171 12.77 -0.21 -6.83
CA PHE A 171 11.56 -0.67 -7.52
C PHE A 171 10.95 0.44 -8.36
N ALA A 172 10.76 1.64 -7.79
CA ALA A 172 10.14 2.78 -8.48
C ALA A 172 10.93 3.26 -9.70
N ASP A 173 12.26 3.16 -9.67
CA ASP A 173 13.13 3.52 -10.79
C ASP A 173 12.99 2.58 -12.00
N LYS A 174 12.52 1.35 -11.78
CA LYS A 174 12.41 0.30 -12.82
C LYS A 174 10.98 0.02 -13.26
N ALA A 175 9.99 0.29 -12.42
CA ALA A 175 8.61 -0.11 -12.66
C ALA A 175 7.90 0.81 -13.66
N GLU A 176 7.23 0.23 -14.66
CA GLU A 176 6.30 0.95 -15.51
C GLU A 176 4.91 1.08 -14.85
N LEU A 177 4.15 2.14 -15.16
CA LEU A 177 2.82 2.39 -14.57
C LEU A 177 1.81 1.24 -14.79
N ASN A 178 1.97 0.46 -15.86
CA ASN A 178 1.14 -0.70 -16.20
C ASN A 178 1.46 -1.96 -15.37
N GLU A 179 2.63 -2.01 -14.70
CA GLU A 179 3.09 -3.13 -13.87
C GLU A 179 2.75 -2.97 -12.40
N ILE A 180 2.35 -1.76 -11.99
CA ILE A 180 2.01 -1.43 -10.61
C ILE A 180 0.55 -1.81 -10.34
N ASP A 181 0.37 -2.97 -9.72
CA ASP A 181 -0.94 -3.40 -9.22
C ASP A 181 -1.32 -2.74 -7.89
N ARG A 182 -2.59 -2.91 -7.47
CA ARG A 182 -3.12 -2.35 -6.22
C ARG A 182 -2.35 -2.83 -4.99
N LYS A 183 -1.89 -4.09 -4.98
CA LYS A 183 -1.08 -4.64 -3.86
C LYS A 183 0.24 -3.88 -3.74
N THR A 184 0.90 -3.65 -4.86
CA THR A 184 2.17 -2.92 -4.93
C THR A 184 2.00 -1.47 -4.47
N LEU A 185 0.93 -0.78 -4.90
CA LEU A 185 0.59 0.55 -4.38
C LEU A 185 0.36 0.54 -2.87
N CYS A 186 -0.38 -0.43 -2.34
CA CYS A 186 -0.64 -0.54 -0.90
C CYS A 186 0.65 -0.67 -0.09
N ILE A 187 1.58 -1.51 -0.54
CA ILE A 187 2.85 -1.71 0.14
C ILE A 187 3.72 -0.44 0.05
N TYR A 188 3.80 0.17 -1.13
CA TYR A 188 4.56 1.40 -1.34
C TYR A 188 4.04 2.55 -0.47
N ASP A 189 2.71 2.74 -0.40
CA ASP A 189 2.08 3.74 0.46
C ASP A 189 2.37 3.50 1.94
N ALA A 190 2.37 2.22 2.38
CA ALA A 190 2.71 1.88 3.75
C ALA A 190 4.17 2.21 4.10
N PHE A 191 5.08 2.02 3.14
CA PHE A 191 6.49 2.34 3.33
C PHE A 191 6.71 3.86 3.43
N LYS A 192 6.04 4.65 2.59
CA LYS A 192 6.10 6.12 2.68
C LYS A 192 5.45 6.67 3.96
N LYS A 193 4.52 5.93 4.58
CA LYS A 193 3.92 6.23 5.89
C LYS A 193 4.59 5.48 7.03
N PHE A 194 5.93 5.48 7.03
CA PHE A 194 6.76 4.79 8.02
C PHE A 194 6.42 5.15 9.48
N ASP A 195 5.98 6.38 9.76
CA ASP A 195 5.61 6.83 11.10
C ASP A 195 4.35 6.16 11.66
N CYS A 196 3.57 5.48 10.81
CA CYS A 196 2.46 4.62 11.22
C CYS A 196 2.90 3.16 11.43
N SER A 197 4.15 2.80 11.12
CA SER A 197 4.62 1.41 11.16
C SER A 197 4.89 0.91 12.57
N VAL A 198 5.09 -0.41 12.67
CA VAL A 198 5.62 -1.07 13.87
C VAL A 198 7.11 -0.74 14.12
N PHE A 199 7.81 -0.18 13.13
CA PHE A 199 9.24 0.11 13.17
C PHE A 199 9.56 1.56 13.52
N LYS A 200 8.54 2.41 13.69
CA LYS A 200 8.74 3.79 14.11
C LYS A 200 9.49 3.85 15.45
N ASP A 201 10.40 4.81 15.56
CA ASP A 201 11.04 5.06 16.85
C ASP A 201 10.03 5.69 17.82
N SER A 202 10.16 5.36 19.10
CA SER A 202 9.35 5.94 20.17
C SER A 202 10.23 6.18 21.39
N ARG A 203 10.11 7.35 22.03
CA ARG A 203 11.00 7.75 23.12
C ARG A 203 10.67 6.97 24.39
N PHE A 204 11.69 6.49 25.08
CA PHE A 204 11.49 5.80 26.36
C PHE A 204 11.20 6.73 27.55
N SER A 205 11.29 8.04 27.35
CA SER A 205 10.88 9.04 28.33
C SER A 205 9.38 9.31 28.32
N GLU A 206 8.66 8.77 27.33
CA GLU A 206 7.22 8.90 27.16
C GLU A 206 6.52 7.61 27.62
N ASP A 207 5.19 7.65 27.67
CA ASP A 207 4.39 6.48 28.03
C ASP A 207 4.58 5.33 27.03
N GLU A 208 4.45 4.09 27.51
CA GLU A 208 4.53 2.89 26.67
C GLU A 208 3.50 2.96 25.52
N PRO A 209 3.93 2.80 24.25
CA PRO A 209 3.03 2.73 23.13
C PRO A 209 2.02 1.59 23.31
N GLN A 210 0.73 1.91 23.12
CA GLN A 210 -0.33 0.90 23.14
C GLN A 210 -0.31 0.00 21.89
N ALA A 211 0.27 0.53 20.81
CA ALA A 211 0.48 -0.17 19.55
C ALA A 211 1.82 -0.92 19.54
N VAL A 212 1.99 -1.85 18.60
CA VAL A 212 3.25 -2.59 18.43
C VAL A 212 4.38 -1.61 18.11
N ASN A 213 5.50 -1.75 18.82
CA ASN A 213 6.64 -0.88 18.62
C ASN A 213 7.96 -1.65 18.77
N ARG A 214 8.66 -1.84 17.64
CA ARG A 214 9.95 -2.53 17.57
C ARG A 214 10.96 -1.95 18.55
N HIS A 215 11.04 -0.62 18.69
CA HIS A 215 12.00 0.03 19.59
C HIS A 215 11.74 -0.31 21.06
N TRP A 216 10.49 -0.44 21.49
CA TRP A 216 10.17 -0.88 22.86
C TRP A 216 10.32 -2.40 23.04
N ASP A 217 9.84 -3.19 22.09
CA ASP A 217 9.80 -4.65 22.16
C ASP A 217 11.22 -5.25 22.24
N VAL A 218 12.10 -4.89 21.31
CA VAL A 218 13.46 -5.49 21.23
C VAL A 218 14.40 -4.99 22.33
N HIS A 219 14.08 -3.85 22.95
CA HIS A 219 14.84 -3.33 24.09
C HIS A 219 14.27 -3.79 25.44
N GLY A 220 13.26 -4.69 25.43
CA GLY A 220 12.68 -5.27 26.63
C GLY A 220 11.99 -4.25 27.53
N ARG A 221 11.45 -3.18 26.95
CA ARG A 221 10.78 -2.10 27.69
C ARG A 221 9.27 -2.18 27.66
N THR A 222 8.72 -3.08 26.84
CA THR A 222 7.29 -3.32 26.77
C THR A 222 6.80 -4.15 27.96
N HIS A 223 5.67 -3.75 28.55
CA HIS A 223 4.96 -4.47 29.60
C HIS A 223 3.55 -4.86 29.16
N ARG A 224 3.07 -4.39 28.01
CA ARG A 224 1.79 -4.83 27.44
C ARG A 224 1.85 -6.30 27.03
N GLU A 225 0.71 -6.97 27.08
CA GLU A 225 0.58 -8.32 26.53
C GLU A 225 0.49 -8.24 25.00
N HIS A 226 1.37 -8.98 24.31
CA HIS A 226 1.28 -9.15 22.87
C HIS A 226 0.24 -10.19 22.51
N THR A 227 -0.47 -9.95 21.41
CA THR A 227 -1.51 -10.83 20.90
C THR A 227 -1.13 -11.43 19.54
N ARG A 228 -1.92 -12.40 19.06
CA ARG A 228 -1.79 -12.91 17.69
C ARG A 228 -1.92 -11.83 16.61
N ILE A 229 -2.66 -10.74 16.88
CA ILE A 229 -2.78 -9.62 15.95
C ILE A 229 -1.47 -8.84 15.85
N ASP A 230 -0.76 -8.69 16.96
CA ASP A 230 0.55 -8.03 16.97
C ASP A 230 1.54 -8.83 16.13
N PHE A 231 1.53 -10.15 16.27
CA PHE A 231 2.32 -11.05 15.41
C PHE A 231 1.98 -10.88 13.93
N LEU A 232 0.69 -10.86 13.58
CA LEU A 232 0.23 -10.63 12.21
C LEU A 232 0.74 -9.30 11.65
N LYS A 233 0.66 -8.20 12.42
CA LYS A 233 1.16 -6.88 12.00
C LYS A 233 2.63 -6.97 11.59
N VAL A 234 3.48 -7.62 12.39
CA VAL A 234 4.91 -7.77 12.08
C VAL A 234 5.15 -8.75 10.92
N LEU A 235 4.40 -9.85 10.84
CA LEU A 235 4.53 -10.82 9.75
C LEU A 235 4.17 -10.21 8.39
N LEU A 236 3.16 -9.35 8.35
CA LEU A 236 2.79 -8.61 7.14
C LEU A 236 3.89 -7.67 6.66
N TRP A 237 4.64 -7.06 7.58
CA TRP A 237 5.83 -6.28 7.22
C TRP A 237 6.93 -7.16 6.62
N LEU A 238 7.15 -8.36 7.17
CA LEU A 238 8.08 -9.31 6.57
C LEU A 238 7.67 -9.67 5.13
N ASP A 239 6.41 -10.04 4.93
CA ASP A 239 5.88 -10.40 3.61
C ASP A 239 5.96 -9.22 2.62
N ALA A 240 5.76 -7.99 3.09
CA ALA A 240 5.89 -6.78 2.28
C ALA A 240 7.33 -6.53 1.80
N VAL A 241 8.32 -6.71 2.68
CA VAL A 241 9.74 -6.60 2.33
C VAL A 241 10.14 -7.69 1.34
N ILE A 242 9.70 -8.94 1.57
CA ILE A 242 9.93 -10.05 0.63
C ILE A 242 9.35 -9.71 -0.75
N TYR A 243 8.08 -9.29 -0.79
CA TYR A 243 7.36 -9.02 -2.03
C TYR A 243 8.06 -7.96 -2.90
N LEU A 244 8.42 -6.80 -2.32
CA LEU A 244 9.09 -5.76 -3.08
C LEU A 244 10.50 -6.16 -3.52
N SER A 245 11.21 -6.93 -2.68
CA SER A 245 12.54 -7.44 -3.04
C SER A 245 12.46 -8.43 -4.22
N GLU A 246 11.45 -9.32 -4.22
CA GLU A 246 11.19 -10.23 -5.33
C GLU A 246 10.82 -9.50 -6.61
N LYS A 247 10.00 -8.44 -6.52
CA LYS A 247 9.63 -7.58 -7.65
C LYS A 247 10.84 -6.85 -8.25
N ASP A 248 11.69 -6.24 -7.42
CA ASP A 248 12.94 -5.61 -7.88
C ASP A 248 13.85 -6.60 -8.62
N ALA A 249 13.97 -7.83 -8.11
CA ALA A 249 14.75 -8.89 -8.74
C ALA A 249 14.13 -9.42 -10.04
N GLN A 250 12.80 -9.37 -10.20
CA GLN A 250 12.12 -9.72 -11.45
C GLN A 250 12.40 -8.67 -12.54
N LEU A 251 12.19 -7.38 -12.22
CA LEU A 251 12.43 -6.27 -13.14
C LEU A 251 13.91 -6.19 -13.58
N GLY A 252 14.85 -6.50 -12.67
CA GLY A 252 16.26 -6.57 -13.01
C GLY A 252 16.61 -7.65 -14.04
N ARG A 253 15.92 -8.80 -14.02
CA ARG A 253 16.14 -9.89 -14.99
C ARG A 253 15.49 -9.63 -16.34
N GLU A 254 14.39 -8.89 -16.39
CA GLU A 254 13.71 -8.53 -17.63
C GLU A 254 14.52 -7.48 -18.41
N GLY A 255 15.09 -6.48 -17.73
CA GLY A 255 15.99 -5.50 -18.37
C GLY A 255 17.27 -6.08 -18.95
N GLU A 256 17.88 -7.09 -18.30
CA GLU A 256 19.07 -7.77 -18.85
C GLU A 256 18.76 -8.59 -20.11
N ASN A 257 17.55 -9.15 -20.23
CA ASN A 257 17.16 -9.92 -21.42
C ASN A 257 16.86 -9.03 -22.64
N ASP A 258 16.38 -7.80 -22.43
CA ASP A 258 16.14 -6.84 -23.51
C ASP A 258 17.45 -6.24 -24.07
N ASP A 259 18.46 -6.03 -23.22
CA ASP A 259 19.79 -5.59 -23.66
C ASP A 259 20.53 -6.67 -24.49
N HIS A 260 20.31 -7.95 -24.18
CA HIS A 260 20.84 -9.06 -24.98
C HIS A 260 20.17 -9.17 -26.37
N LEU A 261 18.89 -8.82 -26.50
CA LEU A 261 18.19 -8.79 -27.78
C LEU A 261 18.60 -7.59 -28.66
N GLN A 262 19.03 -6.48 -28.06
CA GLN A 262 19.56 -5.35 -28.85
C GLN A 262 20.98 -5.58 -29.39
N HIS A 263 21.79 -6.41 -28.72
CA HIS A 263 23.14 -6.72 -29.21
C HIS A 263 23.16 -7.70 -30.40
N ASP A 264 22.16 -8.57 -30.52
CA ASP A 264 22.07 -9.53 -31.64
C ASP A 264 21.52 -8.91 -32.95
N PHE A 265 20.99 -7.68 -32.90
CA PHE A 265 20.52 -6.95 -34.09
C PHE A 265 21.54 -5.98 -34.69
N ILE A 266 22.74 -5.83 -34.09
CA ILE A 266 23.80 -4.95 -34.58
C ILE A 266 24.90 -5.70 -35.35
N GLU A 267 24.90 -7.04 -35.34
CA GLU A 267 25.79 -7.87 -36.18
C GLU A 267 25.02 -8.65 -37.26
N GLN A 268 24.40 -7.96 -38.23
CA GLN A 268 24.14 -8.50 -39.58
C GLN A 268 24.35 -7.44 -40.66
#